data_AF-A0AA43FQ88-F1
#
_entry.id   AF-A0AA43FQ88-F1
#
_cell.length_a   1.000
_cell.length_b   1.000
_cell.length_c   1.000
_cell.angle_alpha   90.00
_cell.angle_beta   90.00
_cell.angle_gamma   90.00
#
_symmetry.space_group_name_H-M   'P 1'
#
loop_
_entity.id
_entity.type
_entity.pdbx_description
1 polymer ?
#
loop_
_entity_poly.entity_id
_entity_poly.type
_entity_poly.pdbx_seq_one_letter_code
_entity_poly.pdbx_strand_id
1 'polypeptide(L)'
;MKFRNKKVTVLIDVRSRLEFFFGHMPGAVCIPLSKINGATLDSRGIARDADILVYCASGSRSAMAVRVLKQEGYTRVMDGGGLADVRRNLSDD
;
A
#
# COMPACT_ATOMS: atom_id res chain seq x y z
N MET A 1 -14.71 -7.43 -3.49
CA MET A 1 -13.49 -6.95 -2.78
C MET A 1 -13.01 -5.67 -3.45
N LYS A 2 -12.42 -4.73 -2.68
CA LYS A 2 -12.35 -3.29 -3.02
C LYS A 2 -11.38 -2.88 -4.15
N PHE A 3 -10.52 -3.76 -4.67
CA PHE A 3 -9.46 -3.41 -5.63
C PHE A 3 -9.25 -4.41 -6.79
N ARG A 4 -10.03 -5.50 -6.87
CA ARG A 4 -9.92 -6.49 -7.96
C ARG A 4 -10.19 -5.82 -9.31
N ASN A 5 -9.34 -6.05 -10.32
CA ASN A 5 -9.35 -5.43 -11.66
C ASN A 5 -9.11 -3.91 -11.68
N LYS A 6 -8.50 -3.33 -10.62
CA LYS A 6 -8.05 -1.93 -10.65
C LYS A 6 -6.58 -1.84 -11.04
N LYS A 7 -6.26 -0.84 -11.86
CA LYS A 7 -4.88 -0.48 -12.17
C LYS A 7 -4.17 -0.13 -10.86
N VAL A 8 -3.05 -0.80 -10.57
CA VAL A 8 -2.18 -0.49 -9.44
C VAL A 8 -0.86 -0.01 -10.03
N THR A 9 -0.51 1.24 -9.74
CA THR A 9 0.76 1.82 -10.18
C THR A 9 1.83 1.70 -9.10
N VAL A 10 1.41 1.77 -7.82
CA VAL A 10 2.32 1.68 -6.67
C VAL A 10 1.74 0.72 -5.65
N LEU A 11 2.53 -0.28 -5.25
CA LEU A 11 2.17 -1.24 -4.20
C LEU A 11 2.99 -0.94 -2.95
N ILE A 12 2.34 -0.62 -1.83
CA ILE A 12 3.00 -0.22 -0.58
C ILE A 12 2.72 -1.24 0.52
N ASP A 13 3.79 -1.81 1.08
CA ASP A 13 3.74 -2.63 2.28
C ASP A 13 4.01 -1.75 3.50
N VAL A 14 3.00 -1.60 4.37
CA VAL A 14 3.11 -0.77 5.59
C VAL A 14 3.48 -1.56 6.85
N ARG A 15 3.91 -2.81 6.67
CA ARG A 15 4.45 -3.63 7.76
C ARG A 15 5.84 -3.16 8.20
N SER A 16 6.37 -3.79 9.23
CA SER A 16 7.76 -3.57 9.63
C SER A 16 8.72 -4.02 8.53
N ARG A 17 9.94 -3.47 8.55
CA ARG A 17 11.01 -3.88 7.62
C ARG A 17 11.35 -5.37 7.75
N LEU A 18 11.24 -5.92 8.95
CA LEU A 18 11.50 -7.33 9.21
C LEU A 18 10.42 -8.22 8.57
N GLU A 19 9.14 -7.88 8.74
CA GLU A 19 8.04 -8.58 8.05
C GLU A 19 8.16 -8.51 6.53
N PHE A 20 8.59 -7.37 5.99
CA PHE A 20 8.86 -7.20 4.56
C PHE A 20 10.00 -8.08 4.10
N PHE A 21 11.12 -8.11 4.84
CA PHE A 21 12.30 -8.93 4.55
C PHE A 21 11.97 -10.43 4.49
N PHE A 22 11.14 -10.92 5.43
CA PHE A 22 10.71 -12.33 5.45
C PHE A 22 9.72 -12.71 4.34
N GLY A 23 9.25 -11.73 3.56
CA GLY A 23 8.44 -11.97 2.38
C GLY A 23 7.36 -10.92 2.20
N HIS A 24 7.25 -10.41 0.98
CA HIS A 24 6.33 -9.35 0.57
C HIS A 24 5.79 -9.65 -0.83
N MET A 25 4.90 -8.80 -1.33
CA MET A 25 4.46 -8.87 -2.73
C MET A 25 5.57 -8.39 -3.67
N PRO A 26 5.85 -9.07 -4.79
CA PRO A 26 6.79 -8.57 -5.79
C PRO A 26 6.46 -7.14 -6.23
N GLY A 27 7.49 -6.30 -6.37
CA GLY A 27 7.33 -4.88 -6.73
C GLY A 27 6.80 -3.96 -5.62
N ALA A 28 6.48 -4.49 -4.44
CA ALA A 28 6.06 -3.66 -3.32
C ALA A 28 7.21 -2.83 -2.76
N VAL A 29 6.92 -1.58 -2.38
CA VAL A 29 7.84 -0.73 -1.61
C VAL A 29 7.50 -0.80 -0.12
N CYS A 30 8.51 -0.98 0.73
CA CYS A 30 8.33 -0.97 2.18
C CYS A 30 8.31 0.47 2.72
N ILE A 31 7.17 0.89 3.26
CA ILE A 31 7.02 2.15 3.99
C ILE A 31 6.22 1.85 5.27
N PRO A 32 6.88 1.55 6.40
CA PRO A 32 6.18 1.18 7.63
C PRO A 32 5.14 2.23 8.02
N LEU A 33 4.01 1.79 8.61
CA LEU A 33 2.93 2.69 9.03
C LEU A 33 3.42 3.88 9.87
N SER A 34 4.42 3.70 10.73
CA SER A 34 5.00 4.79 11.55
C SER A 34 5.74 5.86 10.75
N LYS A 35 5.99 5.62 9.46
CA LYS A 35 6.69 6.51 8.52
C LYS A 35 5.81 6.88 7.33
N ILE A 36 4.56 6.40 7.24
CA ILE A 36 3.69 6.73 6.11
C ILE A 36 3.14 8.15 6.27
N ASN A 37 3.44 9.00 5.30
CA ASN A 37 2.86 10.33 5.12
C ASN A 37 3.20 10.81 3.70
N GLY A 38 2.62 11.93 3.30
CA GLY A 38 2.79 12.49 1.97
C GLY A 38 4.20 12.95 1.68
N ALA A 39 4.92 13.53 2.65
CA ALA A 39 6.34 13.88 2.45
C ALA A 39 7.21 12.64 2.12
N THR A 40 6.91 11.50 2.75
CA THR A 40 7.60 10.24 2.48
C THR A 40 7.28 9.70 1.09
N LEU A 41 6.06 9.88 0.59
CA LEU A 41 5.70 9.49 -0.77
C LEU A 41 6.27 10.47 -1.81
N ASP A 42 6.22 11.77 -1.54
CA ASP A 42 6.79 12.82 -2.41
C ASP A 42 8.30 12.63 -2.58
N SER A 43 9.04 12.36 -1.49
CA SER A 43 10.49 12.07 -1.55
C SER A 43 10.84 10.81 -2.35
N ARG A 44 9.87 9.93 -2.59
CA ARG A 44 9.98 8.75 -3.45
C ARG A 44 9.48 8.98 -4.86
N GLY A 45 9.08 10.22 -5.21
CA GLY A 45 8.55 10.57 -6.52
C GLY A 45 7.16 9.98 -6.79
N ILE A 46 6.40 9.60 -5.76
CA ILE A 46 5.06 9.05 -5.91
C ILE A 46 4.08 10.21 -6.06
N ALA A 47 3.49 10.35 -7.24
CA ALA A 47 2.53 11.41 -7.53
C ALA A 47 1.27 11.29 -6.65
N ARG A 48 0.66 12.44 -6.31
CA ARG A 48 -0.56 12.52 -5.48
C ARG A 48 -1.77 11.83 -6.12
N ASP A 49 -1.78 11.73 -7.44
CA ASP A 49 -2.83 11.04 -8.16
C ASP A 49 -2.50 9.57 -8.40
N ALA A 50 -1.29 9.06 -8.14
CA ALA A 50 -0.94 7.65 -8.42
C ALA A 50 -1.94 6.62 -7.85
N ASP A 51 -2.22 5.55 -8.61
CA ASP A 51 -3.06 4.45 -8.14
C ASP A 51 -2.28 3.59 -7.13
N ILE A 52 -2.46 3.91 -5.85
CA ILE A 52 -1.70 3.32 -4.74
C ILE A 52 -2.54 2.22 -4.10
N LEU A 53 -2.01 1.00 -4.05
CA LEU A 53 -2.55 -0.08 -3.24
C LEU A 53 -1.69 -0.26 -1.99
N VAL A 54 -2.30 -0.15 -0.82
CA VAL A 54 -1.61 -0.29 0.47
C VAL A 54 -2.05 -1.57 1.15
N TYR A 55 -1.12 -2.37 1.65
CA TYR A 55 -1.45 -3.61 2.37
C TYR A 55 -0.58 -3.80 3.61
N CYS A 56 -1.03 -4.69 4.50
CA CYS A 56 -0.24 -5.08 5.66
C CYS A 56 -0.40 -6.57 5.99
N ALA A 57 -0.27 -6.98 7.25
CA ALA A 57 -0.43 -8.40 7.62
C ALA A 57 -1.90 -8.84 7.56
N SER A 58 -2.79 -8.08 8.20
CA SER A 58 -4.21 -8.45 8.42
C SER A 58 -5.24 -7.37 8.03
N GLY A 59 -4.80 -6.21 7.54
CA GLY A 59 -5.65 -5.09 7.10
C GLY A 59 -5.72 -3.88 8.03
N SER A 60 -5.44 -4.01 9.33
CA SER A 60 -5.60 -2.89 10.27
C SER A 60 -4.64 -1.72 9.97
N ARG A 61 -3.38 -2.02 9.63
CA ARG A 61 -2.36 -0.99 9.33
C ARG A 61 -2.59 -0.33 7.98
N SER A 62 -3.03 -1.08 6.98
CA SER A 62 -3.34 -0.54 5.65
C SER A 62 -4.55 0.40 5.69
N ALA A 63 -5.59 0.05 6.46
CA ALA A 63 -6.74 0.95 6.66
C ALA A 63 -6.35 2.30 7.29
N MET A 64 -5.42 2.29 8.26
CA MET A 64 -4.88 3.53 8.85
C MET A 64 -4.05 4.32 7.85
N ALA A 65 -3.13 3.66 7.13
CA ALA A 65 -2.31 4.31 6.10
C ALA A 65 -3.15 4.97 5.00
N VAL A 66 -4.22 4.30 4.54
CA VAL A 66 -5.15 4.86 3.53
C VAL A 66 -5.81 6.15 4.04
N ARG A 67 -6.21 6.20 5.32
CA ARG A 67 -6.77 7.42 5.91
C ARG A 67 -5.77 8.56 5.93
N VAL A 68 -4.54 8.31 6.39
CA VAL A 68 -3.46 9.31 6.43
C VAL A 68 -3.21 9.87 5.04
N LEU A 69 -2.97 9.00 4.05
CA LEU A 69 -2.66 9.44 2.69
C LEU A 69 -3.79 10.23 2.04
N LYS A 70 -5.05 9.81 2.26
CA LYS A 70 -6.22 10.55 1.75
C LYS A 70 -6.38 11.93 2.39
N GLN A 71 -6.14 12.03 3.70
CA GLN A 71 -6.15 13.33 4.40
C GLN A 71 -5.08 14.28 3.87
N GLU A 72 -3.96 13.74 3.40
CA GLU A 72 -2.89 14.51 2.79
C GLU A 72 -3.10 14.73 1.27
N GLY A 73 -4.24 14.35 0.70
CA GLY A 73 -4.58 14.66 -0.70
C GLY A 73 -4.13 13.63 -1.73
N TYR A 74 -3.73 12.42 -1.32
CA TYR A 74 -3.63 11.30 -2.24
C TYR A 74 -5.02 10.76 -2.56
N THR A 75 -5.46 10.90 -3.82
CA THR A 75 -6.86 10.69 -4.20
C THR A 75 -7.17 9.25 -4.60
N ARG A 76 -6.19 8.51 -5.15
CA ARG A 76 -6.35 7.15 -5.69
C ARG A 76 -5.73 6.08 -4.79
N VAL A 77 -5.94 6.17 -3.47
CA VAL A 77 -5.41 5.20 -2.48
C VAL A 77 -6.45 4.13 -2.12
N MET A 78 -6.06 2.86 -2.24
CA MET A 78 -6.88 1.68 -2.00
C MET A 78 -6.33 0.85 -0.83
N ASP A 79 -7.24 0.32 -0.02
CA ASP A 79 -6.91 -0.65 1.03
C ASP A 79 -6.92 -2.06 0.45
N GLY A 80 -5.73 -2.67 0.40
CA GLY A 80 -5.50 -4.03 -0.04
C GLY A 80 -5.77 -5.09 1.04
N GLY A 81 -5.94 -4.69 2.30
CA GLY A 81 -6.14 -5.60 3.41
C GLY A 81 -4.86 -6.31 3.86
N GLY A 82 -4.96 -7.61 4.11
CA GLY A 82 -3.82 -8.45 4.49
C GLY A 82 -2.99 -8.92 3.30
N LEU A 83 -1.76 -9.38 3.57
CA LEU A 83 -0.86 -9.92 2.56
C LEU A 83 -1.52 -11.10 1.82
N ALA A 84 -2.28 -11.94 2.52
CA ALA A 84 -3.02 -13.04 1.92
C ALA A 84 -4.10 -12.55 0.93
N ASP A 85 -4.80 -11.46 1.26
CA ASP A 85 -5.80 -10.87 0.37
C ASP A 85 -5.16 -10.35 -0.91
N VAL A 86 -4.05 -9.62 -0.80
CA VAL A 86 -3.36 -9.08 -1.98
C VAL A 86 -2.78 -10.20 -2.84
N ARG A 87 -2.15 -11.22 -2.24
CA ARG A 87 -1.64 -12.39 -2.98
C ARG A 87 -2.71 -13.08 -3.81
N ARG A 88 -3.94 -13.14 -3.31
CA ARG A 88 -5.07 -13.79 -3.99
C ARG A 88 -5.70 -12.94 -5.09
N ASN A 89 -5.63 -11.61 -4.97
CA ASN A 89 -6.42 -10.70 -5.82
C ASN A 89 -5.59 -9.81 -6.75
N LEU A 90 -4.27 -9.83 -6.63
CA LEU A 90 -3.32 -9.09 -7.47
C LEU A 90 -2.50 -10.03 -8.38
N SER A 91 -2.81 -11.33 -8.37
CA SER A 91 -2.23 -12.34 -9.24
C SER A 91 -3.09 -12.47 -10.50
N ASP A 92 -2.94 -11.53 -11.41
CA ASP A 92 -3.47 -11.63 -12.78
C ASP A 92 -2.46 -10.94 -13.70
N ASP A 93 -1.42 -11.71 -14.08
CA ASP A 93 -0.76 -11.73 -15.40
C ASP A 93 0.21 -12.93 -15.46
#